data_AF-A0A3R5WIX9-F1
#
_entry.id   AF-A0A3R5WIX9-F1
#
_cell.length_a   1.000
_cell.length_b   1.000
_cell.length_c   1.000
_cell.angle_alpha   90.00
_cell.angle_beta   90.00
_cell.angle_gamma   90.00
#
_symmetry.space_group_name_H-M   'P 1'
#
loop_
_entity.id
_entity.type
_entity.pdbx_description
1 polymer ?
#
loop_
_entity_poly.entity_id
_entity_poly.type
_entity_poly.pdbx_seq_one_letter_code
_entity_poly.pdbx_strand_id
1 'polypeptide(L)'
;MIKMIAIRLLDYCNEKKSTLVKFKNQYKYEDFYDDNASSSKNAKKMLYEMLPETCPTSLEFSFDTLAYCIRHTLKKPRELMTIFNYFLAKIYEVKDFHYFIEHPSEIRNMIHSTQEEMIASALSMYTKTYQEIKDACEIVLQGRKYYFQGKELEDKLKEAAVNRKGYDVIDIKRILLESGLVGKINDISQVYVKEDEDSSNKRYTLQNSIRIIKAKFEYQVKGRLSLNKTDFYVLHPMCYEHFECRVGSQTLVIQTSLLMM
;
A
#
# COMPACT_ATOMS: atom_id res chain seq x y z
N MET A 1 4.28 -11.40 -10.38
CA MET A 1 3.16 -10.52 -9.94
C MET A 1 2.72 -9.60 -11.08
N ILE A 2 3.58 -8.70 -11.58
CA ILE A 2 3.26 -7.79 -12.69
C ILE A 2 2.75 -8.54 -13.94
N LYS A 3 3.37 -9.68 -14.30
CA LYS A 3 2.91 -10.56 -15.40
C LYS A 3 1.46 -11.05 -15.24
N MET A 4 1.05 -11.39 -14.01
CA MET A 4 -0.32 -11.85 -13.72
C MET A 4 -1.35 -10.73 -13.89
N ILE A 5 -0.99 -9.50 -13.54
CA ILE A 5 -1.84 -8.31 -13.75
C ILE A 5 -1.98 -8.03 -15.24
N ALA A 6 -0.87 -8.11 -16.00
CA ALA A 6 -0.89 -7.95 -17.45
C ALA A 6 -1.78 -9.00 -18.14
N ILE A 7 -1.69 -10.27 -17.74
CA ILE A 7 -2.58 -11.33 -18.23
C ILE A 7 -4.04 -11.00 -17.90
N ARG A 8 -4.34 -10.58 -16.66
CA ARG A 8 -5.71 -10.21 -16.28
C ARG A 8 -6.24 -9.01 -17.08
N LEU A 9 -5.38 -8.02 -17.35
CA LEU A 9 -5.72 -6.90 -18.22
C LEU A 9 -6.03 -7.38 -19.64
N LEU A 10 -5.25 -8.33 -20.17
CA LEU A 10 -5.50 -8.93 -21.48
C LEU A 10 -6.82 -9.70 -21.52
N ASP A 11 -7.11 -10.53 -20.50
CA ASP A 11 -8.40 -11.20 -20.33
C ASP A 11 -9.55 -10.20 -20.32
N TYR A 12 -9.40 -9.13 -19.55
CA TYR A 12 -10.40 -8.07 -19.42
C TYR A 12 -10.67 -7.38 -20.77
N CYS A 13 -9.62 -7.04 -21.51
CA CYS A 13 -9.73 -6.48 -22.87
C CYS A 13 -10.40 -7.46 -23.85
N ASN A 14 -10.16 -8.76 -23.69
CA ASN A 14 -10.71 -9.81 -24.56
C ASN A 14 -12.19 -10.09 -24.30
N GLU A 15 -12.62 -10.16 -23.03
CA GLU A 15 -13.99 -10.48 -22.64
C GLU A 15 -14.99 -9.35 -22.97
N LYS A 16 -14.57 -8.09 -22.82
CA LYS A 16 -15.51 -6.96 -22.84
C LYS A 16 -15.79 -6.36 -24.23
N LYS A 17 -15.22 -6.92 -25.31
CA LYS A 17 -15.37 -6.43 -26.72
C LYS A 17 -15.33 -4.89 -26.84
N SER A 18 -14.54 -4.22 -25.99
CA SER A 18 -14.59 -2.77 -25.82
C SER A 18 -13.73 -2.05 -26.86
N THR A 19 -13.81 -0.72 -26.88
CA THR A 19 -12.96 0.24 -27.64
C THR A 19 -11.44 0.00 -27.52
N LEU A 20 -11.02 -0.92 -26.65
CA LEU A 20 -9.66 -1.41 -26.44
C LEU A 20 -9.16 -2.37 -27.54
N VAL A 21 -9.92 -2.59 -28.63
CA VAL A 21 -9.53 -3.47 -29.74
C VAL A 21 -8.13 -3.15 -30.30
N LYS A 22 -7.72 -1.87 -30.31
CA LYS A 22 -6.37 -1.47 -30.75
C LYS A 22 -5.27 -2.07 -29.86
N PHE A 23 -5.49 -2.07 -28.55
CA PHE A 23 -4.56 -2.59 -27.55
C PHE A 23 -4.49 -4.12 -27.56
N LYS A 24 -5.63 -4.78 -27.80
CA LYS A 24 -5.72 -6.25 -27.95
C LYS A 24 -4.77 -6.80 -29.02
N ASN A 25 -4.53 -6.07 -30.10
CA ASN A 25 -3.71 -6.56 -31.22
C ASN A 25 -2.21 -6.40 -30.99
N GLN A 26 -1.80 -5.66 -29.95
CA GLN A 26 -0.39 -5.36 -29.66
C GLN A 26 0.27 -6.41 -28.75
N TYR A 27 -0.52 -7.09 -27.93
CA TYR A 27 -0.03 -8.04 -26.93
C TYR A 27 -0.72 -9.39 -27.07
N LYS A 28 0.04 -10.47 -26.88
CA LYS A 28 -0.44 -11.85 -26.84
C LYS A 28 -0.15 -12.48 -25.47
N TYR A 29 -0.88 -13.53 -25.13
CA TYR A 29 -0.69 -14.20 -23.84
C TYR A 29 0.74 -14.74 -23.67
N GLU A 30 1.35 -15.21 -24.75
CA GLU A 30 2.72 -15.73 -24.81
C GLU A 30 3.75 -14.67 -24.41
N ASP A 31 3.46 -13.37 -24.58
CA ASP A 31 4.36 -12.28 -24.18
C ASP A 31 4.61 -12.25 -22.66
N PHE A 32 3.77 -12.94 -21.87
CA PHE A 32 3.77 -12.86 -20.41
C PHE A 32 4.03 -14.19 -19.69
N TYR A 33 4.02 -15.33 -20.40
CA TYR A 33 4.16 -16.65 -19.75
C TYR A 33 5.61 -17.00 -19.40
N ASP A 34 6.58 -16.59 -20.20
CA ASP A 34 7.97 -16.97 -19.96
C ASP A 34 8.55 -16.32 -18.69
N ASP A 35 9.37 -17.08 -17.97
CA ASP A 35 10.15 -16.62 -16.82
C ASP A 35 11.47 -15.97 -17.26
N ASN A 36 11.37 -15.00 -18.19
CA ASN A 36 12.51 -14.22 -18.65
C ASN A 36 12.31 -12.71 -18.38
N ALA A 37 13.41 -11.96 -18.47
CA ALA A 37 13.40 -10.51 -18.26
C ALA A 37 12.54 -9.77 -19.31
N SER A 38 12.41 -10.34 -20.51
CA SER A 38 11.61 -9.78 -21.60
C SER A 38 10.12 -9.76 -21.24
N SER A 39 9.57 -10.85 -20.72
CA SER A 39 8.16 -10.94 -20.31
C SER A 39 7.81 -9.99 -19.17
N SER A 40 8.73 -9.78 -18.23
CA SER A 40 8.53 -8.77 -17.16
C SER A 40 8.54 -7.34 -17.71
N LYS A 41 9.42 -7.05 -18.67
CA LYS A 41 9.47 -5.75 -19.36
C LYS A 41 8.21 -5.49 -20.18
N ASN A 42 7.72 -6.49 -20.92
CA ASN A 42 6.48 -6.42 -21.69
C ASN A 42 5.28 -6.17 -20.77
N ALA A 43 5.19 -6.90 -19.66
CA ALA A 43 4.13 -6.69 -18.67
C ALA A 43 4.17 -5.27 -18.09
N LYS A 44 5.36 -4.75 -17.72
CA LYS A 44 5.52 -3.38 -17.21
C LYS A 44 5.07 -2.35 -18.27
N LYS A 45 5.52 -2.51 -19.51
CA LYS A 45 5.16 -1.64 -20.64
C LYS A 45 3.65 -1.61 -20.84
N MET A 46 3.01 -2.77 -20.87
CA MET A 46 1.55 -2.90 -21.04
C MET A 46 0.78 -2.16 -19.95
N LEU A 47 1.22 -2.25 -18.68
CA LEU A 47 0.56 -1.53 -17.59
C LEU A 47 0.76 -0.01 -17.68
N TYR A 48 1.90 0.46 -18.19
CA TYR A 48 2.15 1.89 -18.39
C TYR A 48 1.51 2.51 -19.63
N GLU A 49 0.90 1.69 -20.50
CA GLU A 49 -0.02 2.22 -21.51
C GLU A 49 -1.38 2.59 -20.89
N MET A 50 -1.71 2.03 -19.72
CA MET A 50 -2.94 2.31 -18.98
C MET A 50 -2.73 3.30 -17.82
N LEU A 51 -1.54 3.29 -17.23
CA LEU A 51 -1.18 4.06 -16.05
C LEU A 51 0.02 4.98 -16.37
N PRO A 52 0.10 6.19 -15.80
CA PRO A 52 1.31 6.99 -15.91
C PRO A 52 2.47 6.26 -15.22
N GLU A 53 3.70 6.47 -15.69
CA GLU A 53 4.88 5.86 -15.06
C GLU A 53 5.03 6.30 -13.60
N THR A 54 4.67 7.56 -13.32
CA THR A 54 4.66 8.14 -11.99
C THR A 54 3.31 8.73 -11.62
N CYS A 55 2.90 8.61 -10.35
CA CYS A 55 1.68 9.24 -9.83
C CYS A 55 1.99 10.24 -8.70
N PRO A 56 1.21 11.33 -8.59
CA PRO A 56 1.35 12.29 -7.50
C PRO A 56 0.93 11.65 -6.18
N THR A 57 1.58 12.08 -5.09
CA THR A 57 1.25 11.61 -3.74
C THR A 57 0.90 12.77 -2.82
N SER A 58 0.37 12.47 -1.64
CA SER A 58 0.14 13.45 -0.58
C SER A 58 1.42 14.08 0.00
N LEU A 59 2.60 13.64 -0.47
CA LEU A 59 3.90 14.10 0.00
C LEU A 59 4.55 15.15 -0.93
N GLU A 60 3.81 15.70 -1.91
CA GLU A 60 4.30 16.63 -2.94
C GLU A 60 5.37 16.03 -3.88
N PHE A 61 5.69 14.74 -3.73
CA PHE A 61 6.56 14.00 -4.63
C PHE A 61 5.75 13.00 -5.48
N SER A 62 6.22 12.80 -6.70
CA SER A 62 5.74 11.72 -7.57
C SER A 62 6.51 10.43 -7.30
N PHE A 63 5.82 9.29 -7.36
CA PHE A 63 6.42 7.97 -7.19
C PHE A 63 6.11 7.08 -8.39
N ASP A 64 6.96 6.09 -8.68
CA ASP A 64 6.64 5.03 -9.63
C ASP A 64 5.27 4.42 -9.27
N THR A 65 4.34 4.43 -10.22
CA THR A 65 2.94 4.09 -9.96
C THR A 65 2.77 2.65 -9.48
N LEU A 66 3.56 1.71 -10.02
CA LEU A 66 3.49 0.30 -9.61
C LEU A 66 4.07 0.12 -8.22
N ALA A 67 5.19 0.77 -7.92
CA ALA A 67 5.77 0.78 -6.57
C ALA A 67 4.81 1.39 -5.56
N TYR A 68 4.10 2.46 -5.94
CA TYR A 68 3.08 3.09 -5.12
C TYR A 68 1.92 2.15 -4.83
N CYS A 69 1.39 1.44 -5.85
CA CYS A 69 0.35 0.43 -5.65
C CYS A 69 0.82 -0.69 -4.72
N ILE A 70 2.01 -1.25 -4.95
CA ILE A 70 2.56 -2.34 -4.14
C ILE A 70 2.71 -1.93 -2.67
N ARG A 71 3.16 -0.69 -2.40
CA ARG A 71 3.32 -0.15 -1.04
C ARG A 71 1.99 -0.12 -0.26
N HIS A 72 0.86 0.01 -0.96
CA HIS A 72 -0.48 -0.01 -0.36
C HIS A 72 -1.05 -1.43 -0.24
N THR A 73 -0.20 -2.45 -0.23
CA THR A 73 -0.59 -3.84 0.04
C THR A 73 0.26 -4.42 1.16
N LEU A 74 -0.23 -5.46 1.83
CA LEU A 74 0.53 -6.32 2.75
C LEU A 74 1.39 -7.33 1.97
N LYS A 75 1.82 -6.96 0.75
CA LYS A 75 2.52 -7.80 -0.23
C LYS A 75 1.75 -9.06 -0.64
N LYS A 76 0.43 -9.09 -0.46
CA LYS A 76 -0.42 -10.18 -0.97
C LYS A 76 -0.75 -9.92 -2.44
N PRO A 77 -0.47 -10.86 -3.37
CA PRO A 77 -0.80 -10.68 -4.78
C PRO A 77 -2.27 -10.35 -5.02
N ARG A 78 -3.18 -10.91 -4.20
CA ARG A 78 -4.63 -10.68 -4.31
C ARG A 78 -5.02 -9.22 -4.02
N GLU A 79 -4.38 -8.56 -3.06
CA GLU A 79 -4.65 -7.14 -2.75
C GLU A 79 -4.24 -6.24 -3.92
N LEU A 80 -3.09 -6.53 -4.54
CA LEU A 80 -2.70 -5.81 -5.75
C LEU A 80 -3.69 -6.05 -6.90
N MET A 81 -4.20 -7.29 -7.05
CA MET A 81 -5.27 -7.56 -8.02
C MET A 81 -6.54 -6.77 -7.72
N THR A 82 -6.93 -6.61 -6.45
CA THR A 82 -8.06 -5.77 -6.05
C THR A 82 -7.87 -4.34 -6.55
N ILE A 83 -6.70 -3.72 -6.31
CA ILE A 83 -6.40 -2.36 -6.82
C ILE A 83 -6.59 -2.28 -8.34
N PHE A 84 -6.01 -3.22 -9.08
CA PHE A 84 -6.09 -3.20 -10.54
C PHE A 84 -7.49 -3.50 -11.07
N ASN A 85 -8.27 -4.34 -10.42
CA ASN A 85 -9.67 -4.57 -10.77
C ASN A 85 -10.49 -3.28 -10.60
N TYR A 86 -10.22 -2.49 -9.56
CA TYR A 86 -10.85 -1.20 -9.36
C TYR A 86 -10.44 -0.20 -10.45
N PHE A 87 -9.16 -0.13 -10.83
CA PHE A 87 -8.72 0.68 -11.97
C PHE A 87 -9.44 0.28 -13.27
N LEU A 88 -9.51 -1.01 -13.56
CA LEU A 88 -10.18 -1.53 -14.75
C LEU A 88 -11.68 -1.22 -14.76
N ALA A 89 -12.35 -1.37 -13.63
CA ALA A 89 -13.75 -1.00 -13.48
C ALA A 89 -13.98 0.48 -13.80
N LYS A 90 -13.09 1.37 -13.31
CA LYS A 90 -13.19 2.81 -13.61
C LYS A 90 -12.99 3.12 -15.09
N ILE A 91 -11.95 2.56 -15.71
CA ILE A 91 -11.68 2.70 -17.16
C ILE A 91 -12.89 2.27 -17.99
N TYR A 92 -13.56 1.19 -17.58
CA TYR A 92 -14.75 0.70 -18.28
C TYR A 92 -15.96 1.61 -18.10
N GLU A 93 -16.19 2.10 -16.88
CA GLU A 93 -17.26 3.05 -16.56
C GLU A 93 -17.15 4.31 -17.42
N VAL A 94 -15.94 4.89 -17.50
CA VAL A 94 -15.68 6.13 -18.25
C VAL A 94 -15.42 5.90 -19.74
N LYS A 95 -15.22 4.63 -20.16
CA LYS A 95 -14.90 4.20 -21.53
C LYS A 95 -13.63 4.82 -22.11
N ASP A 96 -12.66 5.13 -21.26
CA ASP A 96 -11.36 5.68 -21.64
C ASP A 96 -10.22 4.89 -21.00
N PHE A 97 -9.37 4.32 -21.85
CA PHE A 97 -8.20 3.53 -21.44
C PHE A 97 -7.12 4.36 -20.77
N HIS A 98 -6.95 5.61 -21.23
CA HIS A 98 -5.88 6.49 -20.77
C HIS A 98 -6.35 7.38 -19.60
N TYR A 99 -7.52 7.08 -19.01
CA TYR A 99 -8.13 7.87 -17.95
C TYR A 99 -7.15 8.21 -16.82
N PHE A 100 -6.34 7.26 -16.35
CA PHE A 100 -5.38 7.51 -15.28
C PHE A 100 -4.13 8.26 -15.73
N ILE A 101 -3.81 8.27 -17.03
CA ILE A 101 -2.74 9.11 -17.59
C ILE A 101 -3.21 10.56 -17.62
N GLU A 102 -4.47 10.81 -18.00
CA GLU A 102 -5.07 12.15 -18.02
C GLU A 102 -5.43 12.66 -16.61
N HIS A 103 -5.74 11.75 -15.69
CA HIS A 103 -6.16 12.04 -14.31
C HIS A 103 -5.31 11.27 -13.27
N PRO A 104 -4.00 11.56 -13.17
CA PRO A 104 -3.09 10.78 -12.32
C PRO A 104 -3.39 10.90 -10.81
N SER A 105 -4.08 11.96 -10.38
CA SER A 105 -4.56 12.12 -9.00
C SER A 105 -5.59 11.06 -8.59
N GLU A 106 -6.36 10.52 -9.55
CA GLU A 106 -7.40 9.53 -9.27
C GLU A 106 -6.83 8.17 -8.86
N ILE A 107 -5.56 7.89 -9.18
CA ILE A 107 -4.87 6.66 -8.75
C ILE A 107 -4.89 6.55 -7.22
N ARG A 108 -4.64 7.66 -6.52
CA ARG A 108 -4.68 7.72 -5.06
C ARG A 108 -6.10 7.44 -4.55
N ASN A 109 -7.10 8.12 -5.11
CA ASN A 109 -8.51 7.95 -4.72
C ASN A 109 -8.96 6.50 -4.89
N MET A 110 -8.61 5.88 -6.00
CA MET A 110 -8.96 4.50 -6.30
C MET A 110 -8.22 3.49 -5.41
N ILE A 111 -6.96 3.74 -5.03
CA ILE A 111 -6.28 2.92 -4.02
C ILE A 111 -6.99 3.07 -2.67
N HIS A 112 -7.40 4.28 -2.30
CA HIS A 112 -8.09 4.53 -1.04
C HIS A 112 -9.43 3.79 -0.95
N SER A 113 -10.20 3.74 -2.05
CA SER A 113 -11.47 3.01 -2.06
C SER A 113 -11.32 1.51 -1.83
N THR A 114 -10.12 0.94 -1.98
CA THR A 114 -9.86 -0.48 -1.68
C THR A 114 -9.48 -0.77 -0.23
N GLN A 115 -9.15 0.24 0.57
CA GLN A 115 -8.56 0.03 1.90
C GLN A 115 -9.49 -0.70 2.85
N GLU A 116 -10.80 -0.38 2.84
CA GLU A 116 -11.77 -1.05 3.70
C GLU A 116 -11.82 -2.56 3.44
N GLU A 117 -11.90 -2.97 2.17
CA GLU A 117 -11.90 -4.37 1.76
C GLU A 117 -10.59 -5.07 2.16
N MET A 118 -9.45 -4.40 1.97
CA MET A 118 -8.14 -4.95 2.34
C MET A 118 -7.96 -5.12 3.84
N ILE A 119 -8.42 -4.16 4.65
CA ILE A 119 -8.36 -4.23 6.11
C ILE A 119 -9.30 -5.33 6.60
N ALA A 120 -10.52 -5.41 6.06
CA ALA A 120 -11.45 -6.49 6.37
C ALA A 120 -10.84 -7.87 6.03
N SER A 121 -10.16 -7.98 4.88
CA SER A 121 -9.44 -9.20 4.49
C SER A 121 -8.30 -9.52 5.46
N ALA A 122 -7.52 -8.52 5.88
CA ALA A 122 -6.41 -8.69 6.83
C ALA A 122 -6.90 -9.17 8.22
N LEU A 123 -8.09 -8.73 8.64
CA LEU A 123 -8.69 -9.10 9.92
C LEU A 123 -9.57 -10.35 9.86
N SER A 124 -9.90 -10.84 8.66
CA SER A 124 -10.90 -11.91 8.43
C SER A 124 -10.64 -13.20 9.21
N MET A 125 -9.37 -13.56 9.46
CA MET A 125 -9.04 -14.76 10.22
C MET A 125 -9.37 -14.66 11.71
N TYR A 126 -9.57 -13.45 12.22
CA TYR A 126 -9.88 -13.19 13.62
C TYR A 126 -11.38 -13.01 13.86
N THR A 127 -12.15 -12.56 12.88
CA THR A 127 -13.55 -12.13 13.09
C THR A 127 -14.48 -13.23 13.62
N LYS A 128 -14.15 -14.51 13.39
CA LYS A 128 -14.91 -15.65 13.94
C LYS A 128 -14.68 -15.85 15.44
N THR A 129 -13.45 -15.58 15.91
CA THR A 129 -13.05 -15.79 17.32
C THR A 129 -13.20 -14.50 18.12
N TYR A 130 -12.88 -13.37 17.50
CA TYR A 130 -12.83 -12.04 18.07
C TYR A 130 -13.94 -11.19 17.47
N GLN A 131 -15.11 -11.19 18.11
CA GLN A 131 -16.24 -10.38 17.68
C GLN A 131 -15.87 -8.89 17.71
N GLU A 132 -16.30 -8.14 16.69
CA GLU A 132 -16.13 -6.68 16.64
C GLU A 132 -14.64 -6.22 16.70
N ILE A 133 -13.72 -7.10 16.28
CA ILE A 133 -12.29 -6.78 16.28
C ILE A 133 -11.94 -5.62 15.34
N LYS A 134 -12.71 -5.41 14.27
CA LYS A 134 -12.56 -4.26 13.36
C LYS A 134 -12.75 -2.95 14.14
N ASP A 135 -13.86 -2.84 14.85
CA ASP A 135 -14.19 -1.68 15.70
C ASP A 135 -13.14 -1.47 16.80
N ALA A 136 -12.63 -2.54 17.42
CA ALA A 136 -11.54 -2.43 18.39
C ALA A 136 -10.26 -1.87 17.75
N CYS A 137 -9.92 -2.27 16.53
CA CYS A 137 -8.79 -1.69 15.80
C CYS A 137 -9.04 -0.22 15.44
N GLU A 138 -10.27 0.15 15.04
CA GLU A 138 -10.66 1.54 14.77
C GLU A 138 -10.47 2.42 16.01
N ILE A 139 -10.96 2.01 17.19
CA ILE A 139 -10.79 2.75 18.46
C ILE A 139 -9.30 3.01 18.76
N VAL A 140 -8.44 2.03 18.49
CA VAL A 140 -7.02 2.13 18.79
C VAL A 140 -6.29 3.03 17.79
N LEU A 141 -6.63 2.94 16.50
CA LEU A 141 -5.84 3.50 15.40
C LEU A 141 -6.39 4.83 14.84
N GLN A 142 -7.68 5.11 15.00
CA GLN A 142 -8.31 6.27 14.37
C GLN A 142 -7.68 7.60 14.84
N GLY A 143 -7.41 8.49 13.90
CA GLY A 143 -6.88 9.84 14.15
C GLY A 143 -5.46 9.85 14.70
N ARG A 144 -4.78 8.70 14.76
CA ARG A 144 -3.45 8.55 15.36
C ARG A 144 -2.36 9.06 14.44
N LYS A 145 -1.22 9.37 15.04
CA LYS A 145 0.00 9.57 14.28
C LYS A 145 0.41 8.24 13.66
N TYR A 146 0.70 8.25 12.36
CA TYR A 146 1.15 7.09 11.60
C TYR A 146 2.39 6.39 12.17
N TYR A 147 3.21 7.07 12.99
CA TYR A 147 4.24 6.45 13.82
C TYR A 147 4.09 6.89 15.28
N PHE A 148 4.35 5.97 16.21
CA PHE A 148 4.08 6.17 17.63
C PHE A 148 4.98 5.25 18.47
N GLN A 149 5.19 5.63 19.73
CA GLN A 149 5.77 4.75 20.74
C GLN A 149 4.67 3.84 21.33
N GLY A 150 4.96 2.56 21.61
CA GLY A 150 3.94 1.61 22.06
C GLY A 150 3.15 2.04 23.30
N LYS A 151 3.78 2.80 24.22
CA LYS A 151 3.09 3.38 25.39
C LYS A 151 1.93 4.30 25.04
N GLU A 152 1.96 4.94 23.87
CA GLU A 152 0.94 5.90 23.43
C GLU A 152 -0.40 5.22 23.09
N LEU A 153 -0.43 3.90 22.92
CA LEU A 153 -1.65 3.15 22.65
C LEU A 153 -2.34 2.61 23.91
N GLU A 154 -1.70 2.66 25.08
CA GLU A 154 -2.17 1.92 26.28
C GLU A 154 -3.59 2.29 26.70
N ASP A 155 -3.93 3.58 26.70
CA ASP A 155 -5.26 4.04 27.12
C ASP A 155 -6.33 3.63 26.11
N LYS A 156 -6.03 3.71 24.81
CA LYS A 156 -6.97 3.28 23.76
C LYS A 156 -7.14 1.77 23.68
N LEU A 157 -6.09 1.02 23.95
CA LEU A 157 -6.17 -0.43 24.03
C LEU A 157 -7.09 -0.86 25.18
N LYS A 158 -6.99 -0.20 26.34
CA LYS A 158 -7.93 -0.43 27.45
C LYS A 158 -9.34 -0.06 27.05
N GLU A 159 -9.55 1.13 26.48
CA GLU A 159 -10.86 1.58 25.98
C GLU A 159 -11.49 0.59 25.00
N ALA A 160 -10.71 0.10 24.03
CA ALA A 160 -11.15 -0.88 23.05
C ALA A 160 -11.53 -2.25 23.67
N ALA A 161 -10.97 -2.60 24.83
CA ALA A 161 -11.22 -3.86 25.51
C ALA A 161 -12.36 -3.80 26.56
N VAL A 162 -12.67 -2.61 27.13
CA VAL A 162 -13.55 -2.44 28.31
C VAL A 162 -14.94 -3.06 28.17
N ASN A 163 -15.48 -3.19 26.96
CA ASN A 163 -16.81 -3.77 26.72
C ASN A 163 -16.81 -5.00 25.82
N ARG A 164 -15.65 -5.62 25.58
CA ARG A 164 -15.53 -6.77 24.69
C ARG A 164 -15.54 -8.08 25.47
N LYS A 165 -16.35 -9.03 25.03
CA LYS A 165 -16.36 -10.40 25.57
C LYS A 165 -15.51 -11.30 24.69
N GLY A 166 -14.60 -12.05 25.31
CA GLY A 166 -13.82 -13.10 24.64
C GLY A 166 -12.41 -12.69 24.21
N TYR A 167 -11.98 -11.46 24.47
CA TYR A 167 -10.59 -11.04 24.25
C TYR A 167 -10.19 -9.82 25.07
N ASP A 168 -8.88 -9.62 25.21
CA ASP A 168 -8.30 -8.57 26.03
C ASP A 168 -7.32 -7.66 25.25
N VAL A 169 -6.64 -6.79 25.99
CA VAL A 169 -5.59 -5.89 25.46
C VAL A 169 -4.46 -6.67 24.76
N ILE A 170 -4.08 -7.84 25.26
CA ILE A 170 -3.00 -8.66 24.71
C ILE A 170 -3.43 -9.21 23.34
N ASP A 171 -4.67 -9.67 23.23
CA ASP A 171 -5.24 -10.12 21.96
C ASP A 171 -5.26 -9.01 20.92
N ILE A 172 -5.73 -7.80 21.28
CA ILE A 172 -5.76 -6.65 20.35
C ILE A 172 -4.34 -6.31 19.88
N LYS A 173 -3.37 -6.24 20.81
CA LYS A 173 -1.95 -6.00 20.46
C LYS A 173 -1.42 -7.04 19.48
N ARG A 174 -1.70 -8.33 19.74
CA ARG A 174 -1.29 -9.43 18.86
C ARG A 174 -1.91 -9.29 17.48
N ILE A 175 -3.22 -9.04 17.41
CA ILE A 175 -3.97 -8.93 16.16
C ILE A 175 -3.46 -7.74 15.32
N LEU A 176 -3.19 -6.59 15.93
CA LEU A 176 -2.64 -5.42 15.24
C LEU A 176 -1.30 -5.72 14.54
N LEU A 177 -0.44 -6.55 15.16
CA LEU A 177 0.83 -6.97 14.59
C LEU A 177 0.64 -8.06 13.54
N GLU A 178 -0.05 -9.14 13.88
CA GLU A 178 -0.20 -10.32 13.04
C GLU A 178 -1.02 -10.07 11.76
N SER A 179 -2.01 -9.17 11.82
CA SER A 179 -2.74 -8.69 10.64
C SER A 179 -1.86 -7.88 9.69
N GLY A 180 -0.72 -7.36 10.15
CA GLY A 180 0.17 -6.50 9.37
C GLY A 180 -0.25 -5.04 9.32
N LEU A 181 -1.28 -4.62 10.07
CA LEU A 181 -1.71 -3.22 10.17
C LEU A 181 -0.64 -2.36 10.88
N VAL A 182 0.07 -2.94 11.85
CA VAL A 182 1.15 -2.30 12.60
C VAL A 182 2.47 -3.02 12.36
N GLY A 183 3.53 -2.24 12.09
CA GLY A 183 4.90 -2.72 11.97
C GLY A 183 5.80 -2.12 13.05
N LYS A 184 6.86 -2.83 13.42
CA LYS A 184 7.90 -2.33 14.33
C LYS A 184 8.95 -1.57 13.53
N ILE A 185 9.26 -0.34 13.95
CA ILE A 185 10.31 0.47 13.33
C ILE A 185 11.67 -0.11 13.70
N ASN A 186 12.53 -0.28 12.70
CA ASN A 186 13.92 -0.73 12.89
C ASN A 186 14.94 0.38 12.59
N ASP A 187 14.61 1.31 11.69
CA ASP A 187 15.52 2.37 11.27
C ASP A 187 14.72 3.59 10.80
N ILE A 188 15.21 4.78 11.14
CA ILE A 188 14.69 6.05 10.64
C ILE A 188 15.87 6.80 10.06
N SER A 189 15.82 7.06 8.76
CA SER A 189 16.84 7.78 8.01
C SER A 189 16.24 8.99 7.30
N GLN A 190 17.09 9.89 6.85
CA GLN A 190 16.71 11.06 6.07
C GLN A 190 17.50 11.04 4.78
N VAL A 191 16.80 11.14 3.66
CA VAL A 191 17.40 11.16 2.31
C VAL A 191 17.09 12.49 1.68
N TYR A 192 18.10 13.12 1.08
CA TYR A 192 17.92 14.38 0.36
C TYR A 192 17.67 14.10 -1.12
N VAL A 193 16.60 14.67 -1.66
CA VAL A 193 16.25 14.57 -3.07
C VAL A 193 17.00 15.68 -3.81
N LYS A 194 17.75 15.29 -4.84
CA LYS A 194 18.36 16.25 -5.76
C LYS A 194 17.27 16.72 -6.74
N GLU A 195 16.98 18.02 -6.75
CA GLU A 195 16.31 18.66 -7.88
C GLU A 195 17.36 18.87 -8.98
N ASP A 196 17.19 18.24 -10.14
CA ASP A 196 17.94 18.32 -11.43
C ASP A 196 19.43 18.75 -11.49
N GLU A 197 20.16 18.11 -12.41
CA GLU A 197 21.62 17.88 -12.46
C GLU A 197 22.57 19.10 -12.60
N ASP A 198 22.11 20.35 -12.60
CA ASP A 198 22.92 21.44 -13.17
C ASP A 198 23.46 22.50 -12.19
N SER A 199 23.77 22.15 -10.94
CA SER A 199 24.42 23.14 -10.06
C SER A 199 25.33 22.51 -9.02
N SER A 200 26.64 22.70 -9.22
CA SER A 200 27.76 22.27 -8.37
C SER A 200 27.82 22.94 -6.98
N ASN A 201 26.73 23.56 -6.51
CA ASN A 201 26.69 24.35 -5.28
C ASN A 201 25.30 24.40 -4.60
N LYS A 202 24.59 23.27 -4.47
CA LYS A 202 23.29 23.25 -3.77
C LYS A 202 23.43 22.95 -2.27
N ARG A 203 22.82 23.78 -1.42
CA ARG A 203 22.65 23.57 0.03
C ARG A 203 21.51 22.58 0.27
N TYR A 204 21.77 21.51 1.01
CA TYR A 204 20.73 20.60 1.49
C TYR A 204 19.79 21.32 2.45
N THR A 205 18.52 21.50 2.07
CA THR A 205 17.48 22.10 2.92
C THR A 205 16.54 21.02 3.46
N LEU A 206 15.87 21.30 4.58
CA LEU A 206 14.81 20.44 5.13
C LEU A 206 13.66 20.21 4.14
N GLN A 207 13.40 21.18 3.25
CA GLN A 207 12.37 21.12 2.21
C GLN A 207 12.66 20.07 1.14
N ASN A 208 13.94 19.72 0.91
CA ASN A 208 14.34 18.75 -0.11
C ASN A 208 14.72 17.41 0.53
N SER A 209 14.13 17.09 1.68
CA SER A 209 14.48 15.88 2.44
C SER A 209 13.27 15.00 2.70
N ILE A 210 13.40 13.71 2.42
CA ILE A 210 12.40 12.69 2.71
C ILE A 210 12.86 11.91 3.93
N ARG A 211 12.01 11.84 4.95
CA ARG A 211 12.20 10.91 6.07
C ARG A 211 11.82 9.51 5.61
N ILE A 212 12.73 8.57 5.72
CA ILE A 212 12.48 7.15 5.45
C ILE A 212 12.38 6.40 6.76
N ILE A 213 11.18 5.88 7.05
CA ILE A 213 10.92 4.97 8.16
C ILE A 213 10.94 3.55 7.60
N LYS A 214 11.95 2.78 7.98
CA LYS A 214 11.98 1.35 7.73
C LYS A 214 11.24 0.65 8.86
N ALA A 215 10.36 -0.27 8.51
CA ALA A 215 9.64 -1.09 9.47
C ALA A 215 9.60 -2.55 9.06
N LYS A 216 9.48 -3.42 10.05
CA LYS A 216 9.22 -4.85 9.89
C LYS A 216 7.77 -5.13 10.26
N PHE A 217 7.08 -5.89 9.42
CA PHE A 217 5.72 -6.33 9.65
C PHE A 217 5.68 -7.85 9.86
N GLU A 218 4.67 -8.36 10.57
CA GLU A 218 4.63 -9.75 11.01
C GLU A 218 4.60 -10.76 9.84
N TYR A 219 3.96 -10.39 8.73
CA TYR A 219 3.99 -11.22 7.51
C TYR A 219 5.40 -11.41 6.91
N GLN A 220 6.40 -10.65 7.37
CA GLN A 220 7.81 -10.76 6.96
C GLN A 220 8.67 -11.55 7.96
N VAL A 221 8.30 -11.56 9.24
CA VAL A 221 9.16 -12.07 10.33
C VAL A 221 8.42 -12.97 11.34
N LYS A 222 7.25 -13.51 10.97
CA LYS A 222 6.34 -14.41 11.74
C LYS A 222 6.85 -14.94 13.08
N GLY A 223 6.08 -14.69 14.13
CA GLY A 223 6.30 -15.09 15.53
C GLY A 223 7.34 -14.26 16.26
N ARG A 224 7.69 -13.06 15.77
CA ARG A 224 8.86 -12.30 16.30
C ARG A 224 8.57 -10.88 16.76
N LEU A 225 7.42 -10.30 16.41
CA LEU A 225 7.10 -8.95 16.87
C LEU A 225 6.22 -9.01 18.11
N SER A 226 6.52 -8.14 19.07
CA SER A 226 5.66 -7.87 20.22
C SER A 226 5.47 -6.35 20.35
N LEU A 227 4.32 -5.94 20.90
CA LEU A 227 3.97 -4.54 21.11
C LEU A 227 4.37 -4.10 22.53
N ASN A 228 5.62 -3.65 22.67
CA ASN A 228 6.23 -3.18 23.91
C ASN A 228 6.05 -1.67 24.08
N LYS A 229 6.02 -1.21 25.33
CA LYS A 229 5.80 0.21 25.64
C LYS A 229 6.93 1.13 25.17
N THR A 230 8.16 0.64 25.13
CA THR A 230 9.36 1.44 24.84
C THR A 230 9.69 1.51 23.36
N ASP A 231 9.24 0.54 22.58
CA ASP A 231 9.54 0.41 21.17
C ASP A 231 8.71 1.39 20.32
N PHE A 232 9.19 1.65 19.11
CA PHE A 232 8.52 2.48 18.11
C PHE A 232 7.85 1.61 17.04
N TYR A 233 6.67 2.03 16.65
CA TYR A 233 5.81 1.35 15.69
C TYR A 233 5.31 2.32 14.63
N VAL A 234 4.85 1.75 13.52
CA VAL A 234 4.29 2.49 12.40
C VAL A 234 3.03 1.78 11.90
N LEU A 235 2.04 2.55 11.48
CA LEU A 235 0.91 2.03 10.73
C LEU A 235 1.32 1.72 9.30
N HIS A 236 0.73 0.67 8.76
CA HIS A 236 0.92 0.31 7.37
C HIS A 236 0.31 1.39 6.44
N PRO A 237 0.98 1.81 5.35
CA PRO A 237 0.46 2.82 4.44
C PRO A 237 -0.92 2.52 3.85
N MET A 238 -1.23 1.24 3.67
CA MET A 238 -2.56 0.75 3.24
C MET A 238 -3.72 1.22 4.15
N CYS A 239 -3.45 1.69 5.38
CA CYS A 239 -4.50 1.98 6.34
C CYS A 239 -4.60 3.45 6.74
N TYR A 240 -3.79 4.33 6.15
CA TYR A 240 -3.69 5.72 6.62
C TYR A 240 -5.00 6.48 6.50
N GLU A 241 -5.71 6.33 5.40
CA GLU A 241 -6.90 7.13 5.15
C GLU A 241 -8.11 6.50 5.83
N HIS A 242 -8.22 5.17 5.80
CA HIS A 242 -9.25 4.45 6.54
C HIS A 242 -9.26 4.80 8.03
N PHE A 243 -8.09 4.93 8.66
CA PHE A 243 -7.99 5.34 10.07
C PHE A 243 -7.76 6.84 10.26
N GLU A 244 -7.88 7.67 9.23
CA GLU A 244 -7.70 9.14 9.32
C GLU A 244 -6.37 9.53 10.00
N CYS A 245 -5.30 8.82 9.67
CA CYS A 245 -4.00 8.95 10.29
C CYS A 245 -3.38 10.33 10.01
N ARG A 246 -2.75 10.91 11.03
CA ARG A 246 -1.98 12.16 10.91
C ARG A 246 -0.61 11.85 10.32
N VAL A 247 -0.51 11.82 9.00
CA VAL A 247 0.75 11.56 8.27
C VAL A 247 1.58 12.84 8.22
N GLY A 248 2.89 12.72 8.51
CA GLY A 248 3.83 13.84 8.38
C GLY A 248 4.14 14.11 6.91
N SER A 249 4.30 15.38 6.55
CA SER A 249 4.82 15.76 5.23
C SER A 249 6.18 15.08 4.98
N GLN A 250 6.43 14.73 3.72
CA GLN A 250 7.71 14.17 3.26
C GLN A 250 8.19 12.91 4.02
N THR A 251 7.28 12.05 4.51
CA THR A 251 7.65 10.77 5.13
C THR A 251 7.25 9.55 4.31
N LEU A 252 8.24 8.72 4.03
CA LEU A 252 8.09 7.45 3.35
C LEU A 252 8.25 6.28 4.34
N VAL A 253 7.21 5.47 4.47
CA VAL A 253 7.28 4.20 5.23
C VAL A 253 7.53 3.07 4.26
N ILE A 254 8.66 2.39 4.43
CA ILE A 254 9.07 1.24 3.62
C ILE A 254 9.15 -0.02 4.47
N GLN A 255 8.71 -1.13 3.89
CA GLN A 255 8.79 -2.42 4.54
C GLN A 255 10.18 -3.02 4.31
N THR A 256 10.82 -3.56 5.36
CA THR A 256 12.22 -4.02 5.31
C THR A 256 12.36 -5.41 4.70
N SER A 257 11.87 -5.60 3.47
CA SER A 257 12.18 -6.79 2.65
C SER A 257 12.92 -6.34 1.41
N LEU A 258 14.24 -6.60 1.45
CA LEU A 258 15.26 -6.47 0.41
C LEU A 258 15.14 -5.25 -0.52
N LEU A 259 16.09 -4.33 -0.35
CA LEU A 259 16.79 -3.68 -1.46
C LEU A 259 17.34 -4.77 -2.42
N MET A 260 16.49 -5.39 -3.24
CA MET A 260 16.88 -6.15 -4.44
C MET A 260 15.64 -6.28 -5.34
N MET A 261 15.37 -5.24 -6.11
CA MET A 261 14.98 -5.32 -7.53
C MET A 261 15.35 -3.99 -8.18
#